data_AF-A0A7M7P6F8-F1
#
_entry.id   AF-A0A7M7P6F8-F1
#
_cell.length_a   1.000
_cell.length_b   1.000
_cell.length_c   1.000
_cell.angle_alpha   90.00
_cell.angle_beta   90.00
_cell.angle_gamma   90.00
#
_symmetry.space_group_name_H-M   'P 1'
#
loop_
_entity.id
_entity.type
_entity.pdbx_description
1 polymer ?
#
loop_
_entity_poly.entity_id
_entity_poly.type
_entity_poly.pdbx_seq_one_letter_code
_entity_poly.pdbx_strand_id
1 'polypeptide(L)'
;MTCDEMSGIVAQQKACNVECDQGSLIHIPDQCCPECVPTKKPGCEVTYSNKTLEFERFGSSCRSTSPVLLGECSGGCVSSVDSNQQSDCECCQVIQTTQITVPFRCANGSLGSKNENSITQCLCMKCPQ
;
A
#
# COMPACT_ATOMS: atom_id res chain seq x y z
N MET A 1 10.02 35.08 -20.61
CA MET A 1 11.42 34.87 -20.19
C MET A 1 11.62 33.37 -20.30
N THR A 2 12.22 32.92 -21.40
CA THR A 2 12.52 31.51 -21.67
C THR A 2 13.61 31.06 -20.71
N CYS A 3 13.51 29.84 -20.16
CA CYS A 3 14.56 29.23 -19.35
C CYS A 3 15.75 28.77 -20.23
N ASP A 4 16.12 29.63 -21.17
CA ASP A 4 17.34 29.57 -21.96
C ASP A 4 18.22 30.69 -21.42
N GLU A 5 19.30 30.28 -20.79
CA GLU A 5 20.58 30.97 -20.67
C GLU A 5 21.13 30.87 -19.25
N MET A 6 22.28 30.21 -19.20
CA MET A 6 23.29 30.22 -18.14
C MET A 6 23.17 29.18 -17.03
N SER A 7 24.14 28.28 -17.10
CA SER A 7 24.91 27.75 -15.96
C SER A 7 24.36 26.51 -15.28
N GLY A 8 24.79 25.36 -15.81
CA GLY A 8 25.12 24.17 -15.03
C GLY A 8 23.95 23.48 -14.34
N ILE A 9 23.71 22.23 -14.73
CA ILE A 9 22.75 21.28 -14.13
C ILE A 9 22.84 21.23 -12.58
N VAL A 10 23.98 21.62 -12.00
CA VAL A 10 24.24 21.66 -10.55
C VAL A 10 23.68 22.91 -9.85
N ALA A 11 23.55 24.06 -10.51
CA ALA A 11 23.09 25.30 -9.87
C ALA A 11 21.55 25.37 -9.72
N GLN A 12 20.81 24.73 -10.64
CA GLN A 12 19.34 24.72 -10.62
C GLN A 12 18.72 23.85 -9.52
N GLN A 13 19.42 22.81 -9.03
CA GLN A 13 18.94 21.98 -7.92
C GLN A 13 18.74 22.77 -6.62
N LYS A 14 19.54 23.83 -6.41
CA LYS A 14 19.52 24.63 -5.17
C LYS A 14 18.42 25.69 -5.13
N ALA A 15 17.89 26.11 -6.29
CA ALA A 15 16.83 27.11 -6.37
C ALA A 15 15.42 26.51 -6.27
N CYS A 16 15.25 25.26 -6.73
CA CYS A 16 13.95 24.59 -6.72
C CYS A 16 13.63 23.87 -5.40
N ASN A 17 14.59 23.73 -4.47
CA ASN A 17 14.41 23.15 -3.12
C ASN A 17 13.59 21.84 -3.11
N VAL A 18 13.76 21.00 -4.14
CA VAL A 18 13.01 19.75 -4.30
C VAL A 18 13.82 18.61 -3.68
N GLU A 19 13.55 18.30 -2.41
CA GLU A 19 13.91 17.01 -1.83
C GLU A 19 12.87 15.98 -2.30
N CYS A 20 13.34 14.91 -2.94
CA CYS A 20 12.50 13.86 -3.51
C CYS A 20 12.84 12.54 -2.82
N ASP A 21 12.34 12.37 -1.58
CA ASP A 21 12.71 11.25 -0.70
C ASP A 21 12.29 9.87 -1.26
N GLN A 22 11.22 9.81 -2.07
CA GLN A 22 10.65 8.58 -2.62
C GLN A 22 10.19 8.75 -4.08
N GLY A 23 11.03 9.37 -4.92
CA GLY A 23 10.70 9.63 -6.32
C GLY A 23 11.93 9.75 -7.23
N SER A 24 11.67 9.91 -8.52
CA SER A 24 12.64 10.25 -9.54
C SER A 24 12.31 11.64 -10.04
N LEU A 25 13.31 12.51 -10.01
CA LEU A 25 13.20 13.83 -10.60
C LEU A 25 13.13 13.68 -12.12
N ILE A 26 12.01 14.08 -12.71
CA ILE A 26 11.86 14.17 -14.16
C ILE A 26 11.91 15.64 -14.59
N HIS A 27 12.50 15.89 -15.75
CA HIS A 27 12.51 17.21 -16.35
C HIS A 27 11.35 17.29 -17.36
N ILE A 28 10.37 18.14 -17.07
CA ILE A 28 9.22 18.35 -17.95
C ILE A 28 9.57 19.48 -18.93
N PRO A 29 9.42 19.28 -20.26
CA PRO A 29 9.58 20.35 -21.24
C PRO A 29 8.67 21.53 -20.87
N ASP A 30 9.18 22.77 -21.00
CA ASP A 30 8.51 24.02 -20.62
C ASP A 30 8.38 24.32 -19.11
N GLN A 31 8.92 23.48 -18.22
CA GLN A 31 9.02 23.77 -16.78
C GLN A 31 10.46 24.04 -16.35
N CYS A 32 10.66 25.10 -15.56
CA CYS A 32 11.99 25.48 -15.08
C CYS A 32 12.47 24.68 -13.85
N CYS A 33 11.59 23.95 -13.18
CA CYS A 33 11.95 23.06 -12.06
C CYS A 33 11.61 21.59 -12.40
N PRO A 34 12.45 20.63 -12.01
CA PRO A 34 12.13 19.22 -12.13
C PRO A 34 10.97 18.85 -11.21
N GLU A 35 10.10 17.96 -11.67
CA GLU A 35 9.00 17.41 -10.88
C GLU A 35 9.45 16.09 -10.24
N CYS A 36 9.16 15.91 -8.95
CA CYS A 36 9.38 14.65 -8.25
C CYS A 36 8.24 13.68 -8.61
N VAL A 37 8.50 12.72 -9.49
CA VAL A 37 7.54 11.67 -9.82
C VAL A 37 7.86 10.42 -8.99
N PRO A 38 6.92 9.86 -8.22
CA PRO A 38 7.17 8.67 -7.41
C PRO A 38 7.75 7.51 -8.25
N THR A 39 8.96 7.02 -7.92
CA THR A 39 9.66 5.94 -8.65
C THR A 39 9.04 4.59 -8.35
N LYS A 40 8.49 4.45 -7.14
CA LYS A 40 7.55 3.37 -6.85
C LYS A 40 6.26 3.76 -7.53
N LYS A 41 5.93 3.09 -8.64
CA LYS A 41 4.53 2.97 -9.04
C LYS A 41 3.75 2.65 -7.76
N PRO A 42 2.64 3.35 -7.46
CA PRO A 42 1.72 2.83 -6.47
C PRO A 42 1.27 1.49 -7.04
N GLY A 43 1.86 0.43 -6.50
CA GLY A 43 1.55 -0.94 -6.83
C GLY A 43 0.80 -1.49 -5.64
N CYS A 44 -0.24 -2.27 -5.91
CA CYS A 44 -0.89 -3.05 -4.88
C CYS A 44 0.10 -4.10 -4.34
N GLU A 45 0.45 -4.02 -3.06
CA GLU A 45 1.40 -4.90 -2.40
C GLU A 45 0.83 -5.49 -1.10
N VAL A 46 1.44 -6.60 -0.63
CA VAL A 46 1.10 -7.22 0.64
C VAL A 46 2.04 -6.66 1.72
N THR A 47 1.47 -6.03 2.74
CA THR A 47 2.19 -5.60 3.94
C THR A 47 1.87 -6.54 5.09
N TYR A 48 2.90 -7.00 5.80
CA TYR A 48 2.73 -7.88 6.95
C TYR A 48 2.85 -7.10 8.26
N SER A 49 1.92 -7.33 9.18
CA SER A 49 1.95 -6.75 10.52
C SER A 49 1.67 -7.80 11.59
N ASN A 50 2.30 -7.64 12.76
CA ASN A 50 2.03 -8.48 13.92
C ASN A 50 0.81 -7.94 14.65
N LYS A 51 -0.25 -8.76 14.76
CA LYS A 51 -1.49 -8.39 15.47
C LYS A 51 -1.81 -9.37 16.59
N THR A 52 -2.32 -8.87 17.70
CA THR A 52 -3.01 -9.68 18.70
C THR A 52 -4.47 -9.75 18.31
N LEU A 53 -4.99 -10.96 18.12
CA LEU A 53 -6.38 -11.16 17.71
C LEU A 53 -7.28 -11.28 18.93
N GLU A 54 -8.38 -10.53 18.95
CA GLU A 54 -9.40 -10.57 19.99
C GLU A 54 -10.76 -10.91 19.39
N PHE A 55 -11.52 -11.78 20.05
CA PHE A 55 -12.85 -12.21 19.61
C PHE A 55 -13.65 -12.81 20.77
N GLU A 56 -14.96 -12.92 20.62
CA GLU A 56 -15.82 -13.58 21.62
C GLU A 56 -16.10 -15.04 21.24
N ARG A 57 -16.02 -15.93 22.24
CA ARG A 57 -16.41 -17.34 22.10
C ARG A 57 -17.00 -17.85 23.40
N PHE A 58 -18.12 -18.57 23.32
CA PHE A 58 -18.83 -19.11 24.49
C PHE A 58 -19.16 -18.06 25.57
N GLY A 59 -19.47 -16.82 25.16
CA GLY A 59 -19.77 -15.72 26.09
C GLY A 59 -18.55 -15.21 26.89
N SER A 60 -17.33 -15.54 26.45
CA SER A 60 -16.08 -15.03 27.03
C SER A 60 -15.26 -14.32 25.95
N SER A 61 -14.63 -13.21 26.31
CA SER A 61 -13.58 -12.58 25.50
C SER A 61 -12.36 -13.51 25.43
N CYS A 62 -11.81 -13.67 24.23
CA CYS A 62 -10.67 -14.51 23.91
C CYS A 62 -9.63 -13.71 23.13
N ARG A 63 -8.35 -14.00 23.40
CA ARG A 63 -7.22 -13.36 22.70
C ARG A 63 -6.22 -14.39 22.21
N SER A 64 -5.51 -14.09 21.13
CA SER A 64 -4.40 -14.93 20.67
C SER A 64 -3.31 -15.04 21.76
N THR A 65 -2.68 -16.20 21.86
CA THR A 65 -1.64 -16.45 22.86
C THR A 65 -0.29 -15.85 22.48
N SER A 66 -0.08 -15.57 21.19
CA SER A 66 1.06 -14.84 20.66
C SER A 66 0.60 -13.83 19.60
N PRO A 67 1.43 -12.82 19.26
CA PRO A 67 1.23 -12.02 18.06
C PRO A 67 1.18 -12.92 16.82
N VAL A 68 0.27 -12.61 15.91
CA VAL A 68 0.04 -13.32 14.67
C VAL A 68 0.48 -12.42 13.52
N LEU A 69 1.34 -12.94 12.64
CA LEU A 69 1.73 -12.24 11.43
C LEU A 69 0.59 -12.32 10.41
N LEU A 70 -0.02 -11.18 10.09
CA LEU A 70 -1.12 -11.09 9.13
C LEU A 70 -0.73 -10.18 7.96
N GLY A 71 -0.98 -10.66 6.74
CA GLY A 71 -0.85 -9.88 5.52
C GLY A 71 -2.09 -9.04 5.26
N GLU A 72 -1.89 -7.80 4.82
CA GLU A 72 -2.91 -6.84 4.41
C GLU A 72 -2.53 -6.25 3.05
N CYS A 73 -3.52 -6.03 2.18
CA CYS A 73 -3.28 -5.33 0.91
C CYS A 73 -3.16 -3.83 1.16
N SER A 74 -2.11 -3.20 0.64
CA SER A 74 -1.93 -1.76 0.67
C SER A 74 -1.32 -1.26 -0.64
N GLY A 75 -1.40 0.06 -0.87
CA GLY A 75 -0.94 0.70 -2.10
C GLY A 75 -2.07 1.39 -2.87
N GLY A 76 -1.69 2.17 -3.88
CA GLY A 76 -2.63 2.74 -4.85
C GLY A 76 -2.60 1.93 -6.15
N CYS A 77 -3.68 1.98 -6.91
CA CYS A 77 -3.74 1.47 -8.27
C CYS A 77 -4.02 2.62 -9.24
N VAL A 78 -3.69 2.44 -10.52
CA VAL A 78 -3.89 3.48 -11.53
C VAL A 78 -5.36 3.46 -11.95
N SER A 79 -6.00 4.63 -11.93
CA SER A 79 -7.32 4.82 -12.54
C SER A 79 -7.14 5.71 -13.77
N SER A 80 -7.60 5.24 -14.92
CA SER A 80 -7.59 6.00 -16.17
C SER A 80 -9.01 6.30 -16.62
N VAL A 81 -9.21 7.52 -17.13
CA VAL A 81 -10.43 7.91 -17.82
C VAL A 81 -10.08 7.97 -19.30
N ASP A 82 -10.61 7.06 -20.09
CA ASP A 82 -10.42 7.09 -21.53
C ASP A 82 -11.18 8.27 -22.17
N SER A 83 -10.76 8.67 -23.37
CA SER A 83 -11.39 9.76 -24.14
C SER A 83 -12.89 9.54 -24.43
N ASN A 84 -13.38 8.30 -24.26
CA ASN A 84 -14.79 7.93 -24.34
C ASN A 84 -15.55 8.05 -22.99
N GLN A 85 -14.99 8.71 -21.98
CA GLN A 85 -15.52 8.82 -20.61
C GLN A 85 -15.71 7.47 -19.88
N GLN A 86 -15.11 6.40 -20.40
CA GLN A 86 -15.12 5.12 -19.72
C GLN A 86 -14.06 5.15 -18.63
N SER A 87 -14.51 5.08 -17.37
CA SER A 87 -13.62 5.04 -16.22
C SER A 87 -13.15 3.61 -16.01
N ASP A 88 -11.90 3.31 -16.33
CA ASP A 88 -11.24 2.08 -15.94
C ASP A 88 -10.56 2.33 -14.59
N CYS A 89 -11.31 1.97 -13.53
CA CYS A 89 -10.86 2.10 -12.15
C CYS A 89 -10.25 0.76 -11.71
N GLU A 90 -8.99 0.78 -11.28
CA GLU A 90 -8.35 -0.35 -10.64
C GLU A 90 -8.31 -0.16 -9.13
N CYS A 91 -8.60 -1.23 -8.40
CA CYS A 91 -8.56 -1.31 -6.94
C CYS A 91 -7.53 -2.36 -6.52
N CYS A 92 -6.86 -2.11 -5.40
CA CYS A 92 -5.96 -3.09 -4.79
C CYS A 92 -6.81 -4.20 -4.14
N GLN A 93 -6.78 -5.39 -4.72
CA GLN A 93 -7.63 -6.51 -4.31
C GLN A 93 -6.82 -7.72 -3.84
N VAL A 94 -7.43 -8.51 -2.96
CA VAL A 94 -6.89 -9.78 -2.48
C VAL A 94 -7.02 -10.83 -3.58
N ILE A 95 -5.90 -11.43 -3.97
CA ILE A 95 -5.86 -12.53 -4.96
C ILE A 95 -5.75 -13.87 -4.29
N GLN A 96 -4.95 -13.93 -3.23
CA GLN A 96 -4.70 -15.19 -2.53
C GLN A 96 -4.62 -14.96 -1.04
N THR A 97 -5.25 -15.88 -0.31
CA THR A 97 -5.15 -16.01 1.14
C THR A 97 -4.63 -17.38 1.50
N THR A 98 -3.93 -17.47 2.62
CA THR A 98 -3.59 -18.74 3.26
C THR A 98 -4.34 -18.85 4.59
N GLN A 99 -4.70 -20.08 4.96
CA GLN A 99 -5.33 -20.35 6.25
C GLN A 99 -4.25 -20.66 7.28
N ILE A 100 -4.26 -19.92 8.39
CA ILE A 100 -3.35 -20.11 9.51
C ILE A 100 -4.15 -20.53 10.75
N THR A 101 -3.56 -21.39 11.58
CA THR A 101 -4.17 -21.82 12.85
C THR A 101 -3.59 -21.00 13.99
N VAL A 102 -4.44 -20.19 14.63
CA VAL A 102 -4.07 -19.28 15.72
C VAL A 102 -4.47 -19.88 17.07
N PRO A 103 -3.52 -20.12 17.99
CA PRO A 103 -3.82 -20.53 19.36
C PRO A 103 -4.33 -19.32 20.18
N PHE A 104 -5.42 -19.51 20.94
CA PHE A 104 -6.04 -18.48 21.76
C PHE A 104 -6.25 -18.92 23.21
N ARG A 105 -6.41 -17.93 24.10
CA ARG A 105 -6.82 -18.09 25.50
C ARG A 105 -8.00 -17.15 25.79
N CYS A 106 -9.03 -17.68 26.44
CA CYS A 106 -10.19 -16.90 26.87
C CYS A 106 -10.07 -16.46 28.34
N ALA A 107 -10.82 -15.43 28.71
CA ALA A 107 -10.88 -14.91 30.08
C ALA A 107 -11.34 -15.96 31.11
N ASN A 108 -12.20 -16.90 30.68
CA ASN A 108 -12.61 -18.05 31.50
C ASN A 108 -11.52 -19.14 31.66
N GLY A 109 -10.30 -18.93 31.13
CA GLY A 109 -9.18 -19.86 31.21
C GLY A 109 -9.14 -20.93 30.12
N SER A 110 -10.18 -21.04 29.27
CA SER A 110 -10.18 -22.01 28.17
C SER A 110 -9.10 -21.70 27.14
N LEU A 111 -8.56 -22.76 26.55
CA LEU A 111 -7.57 -22.74 25.49
C LEU A 111 -8.15 -23.39 24.24
N GLY A 112 -7.74 -22.91 23.08
CA GLY A 112 -8.10 -23.55 21.82
C GLY A 112 -7.34 -22.97 20.64
N SER A 113 -7.74 -23.39 19.44
CA SER A 113 -7.25 -22.84 18.19
C SER A 113 -8.40 -22.44 17.27
N LYS A 114 -8.15 -21.41 16.47
CA LYS A 114 -9.07 -20.89 15.46
C LYS A 114 -8.32 -20.75 14.14
N ASN A 115 -8.99 -21.05 13.04
CA ASN A 115 -8.43 -20.76 11.73
C ASN A 115 -8.72 -19.31 11.34
N GLU A 116 -7.70 -18.63 10.84
CA GLU A 116 -7.74 -17.26 10.33
C GLU A 116 -7.17 -17.21 8.92
N ASN A 117 -7.61 -16.25 8.14
CA ASN A 117 -7.09 -16.03 6.80
C ASN A 117 -6.04 -14.92 6.82
N SER A 118 -4.84 -15.20 6.32
CA SER A 118 -3.82 -14.19 6.07
C SER A 118 -3.66 -13.98 4.57
N ILE A 119 -3.59 -12.73 4.12
CA ILE A 119 -3.39 -12.42 2.71
C ILE A 119 -1.93 -12.73 2.33
N THR A 120 -1.73 -13.38 1.18
CA THR A 120 -0.40 -13.71 0.63
C THR A 120 -0.14 -13.08 -0.73
N GLN A 121 -1.17 -12.62 -1.42
CA GLN A 121 -1.04 -11.95 -2.70
C GLN A 121 -2.14 -10.91 -2.90
N CYS A 122 -1.73 -9.74 -3.39
CA CYS A 122 -2.62 -8.66 -3.80
C CYS A 122 -2.26 -8.22 -5.23
N LEU A 123 -3.23 -7.68 -5.96
CA LEU A 123 -3.02 -7.15 -7.32
C LEU A 123 -4.00 -6.00 -7.59
N CYS A 124 -3.59 -5.07 -8.43
CA CYS A 124 -4.51 -4.11 -9.04
C CYS A 124 -5.42 -4.84 -10.02
N MET A 125 -6.73 -4.78 -9.78
CA MET A 125 -7.75 -5.33 -10.65
C MET A 125 -8.89 -4.35 -10.80
N LYS A 126 -9.70 -4.48 -11.87
CA LYS A 126 -10.90 -3.66 -12.04
C LYS A 126 -11.77 -3.71 -10.77
N CYS A 127 -12.11 -2.53 -10.25
CA CYS A 127 -12.96 -2.44 -9.07
C CYS A 127 -14.32 -3.10 -9.35
N PRO A 128 -14.88 -3.88 -8.39
CA PRO A 128 -16.23 -4.38 -8.52
C PRO A 128 -17.22 -3.20 -8.62
N GLN A 129 -18.14 -3.28 -9.61
CA GLN A 129 -19.24 -2.32 -9.80
C GLN A 129 -20.43 -2.66 -8.93
#